data_AF-A0A438EF42-F1
#
_entry.id   AF-A0A438EF42-F1
#
_cell.length_a   1.000
_cell.length_b   1.000
_cell.length_c   1.000
_cell.angle_alpha   90.00
_cell.angle_beta   90.00
_cell.angle_gamma   90.00
#
_symmetry.space_group_name_H-M   'P 1'
#
loop_
_entity.id
_entity.type
_entity.pdbx_description
1 polymer ?
#
loop_
_entity_poly.entity_id
_entity_poly.type
_entity_poly.pdbx_seq_one_letter_code
_entity_poly.pdbx_strand_id
1 'polypeptide(L)'
;METKFQPFGTVEGLASMTLVNLPRGIIQARSDLELRPLWSTSSSRSKVDDSSEHNLLAIPVGIKQKYNVDAIVEKFLPENFTIILFHYDGNVDGWWDLDWSSKAIHIVAQNQTKWWFAKRFLHPDVVSIYDHIFLWDEDLGVENFHPRR
;
A
#
# COMPACT_ATOMS: atom_id res chain seq x y z
N MET A 1 21.35 -0.69 -39.69
CA MET A 1 20.43 0.41 -39.33
C MET A 1 20.08 0.24 -37.87
N GLU A 2 20.71 1.10 -37.06
CA GLU A 2 20.40 1.45 -35.66
C GLU A 2 18.93 1.97 -35.57
N THR A 3 18.17 2.10 -34.47
CA THR A 3 18.35 1.93 -33.02
C THR A 3 16.96 2.09 -32.33
N LYS A 4 16.77 1.38 -31.20
CA LYS A 4 16.26 1.85 -29.89
C LYS A 4 14.85 2.44 -29.74
N PHE A 5 14.02 1.75 -28.95
CA PHE A 5 13.15 2.40 -27.96
C PHE A 5 13.29 1.68 -26.61
N GLN A 6 13.94 2.35 -25.65
CA GLN A 6 13.87 2.07 -24.21
C GLN A 6 13.12 3.26 -23.57
N PRO A 7 12.09 3.05 -22.73
CA PRO A 7 11.43 4.17 -22.07
C PRO A 7 11.70 4.27 -20.56
N PHE A 8 12.76 3.66 -20.03
CA PHE A 8 13.25 4.01 -18.69
C PHE A 8 14.76 4.16 -18.73
N GLY A 9 15.18 5.41 -18.69
CA GLY A 9 16.59 5.79 -18.67
C GLY A 9 17.28 5.19 -17.45
N THR A 10 18.45 4.61 -17.69
CA THR A 10 19.47 4.52 -16.66
C THR A 10 19.72 5.95 -16.18
N VAL A 11 19.26 6.27 -14.97
CA VAL A 11 19.67 7.50 -14.30
C VAL A 11 21.10 7.26 -13.79
N GLU A 12 22.05 7.35 -14.70
CA GLU A 12 23.44 7.62 -14.33
C GLU A 12 23.50 9.06 -13.84
N GLY A 13 23.89 9.24 -12.58
CA GLY A 13 24.26 10.55 -12.05
C GLY A 13 23.16 11.30 -11.30
N LEU A 14 22.69 10.75 -10.19
CA LEU A 14 22.32 11.59 -9.04
C LEU A 14 22.66 10.85 -7.74
N ALA A 15 23.86 11.14 -7.22
CA ALA A 15 24.32 10.92 -5.85
C ALA A 15 23.78 9.65 -5.16
N SER A 16 24.41 8.48 -5.28
CA SER A 16 25.67 8.10 -4.59
C SER A 16 25.94 8.74 -3.22
N MET A 17 24.91 9.19 -2.50
CA MET A 17 25.05 9.53 -1.09
C MET A 17 23.99 8.76 -0.30
N THR A 18 24.47 7.71 0.39
CA THR A 18 23.82 6.96 1.50
C THR A 18 22.87 5.78 1.21
N LEU A 19 23.06 5.00 0.13
CA LEU A 19 22.36 3.70 -0.06
C LEU A 19 23.22 2.46 0.21
N VAL A 20 24.31 2.59 0.98
CA VAL A 20 25.35 1.54 1.13
C VAL A 20 24.95 0.39 2.09
N ASN A 21 23.84 0.51 2.84
CA ASN A 21 23.62 -0.33 4.02
C ASN A 21 22.50 -1.38 3.92
N LEU A 22 21.92 -1.66 2.74
CA LEU A 22 20.94 -2.74 2.60
C LEU A 22 21.52 -3.93 1.80
N PRO A 23 21.45 -5.16 2.32
CA PRO A 23 21.82 -6.37 1.59
C PRO A 23 21.24 -6.43 0.17
N ARG A 24 22.04 -6.89 -0.79
CA ARG A 24 21.60 -7.13 -2.17
C ARG A 24 20.41 -8.10 -2.16
N GLY A 25 19.30 -7.70 -2.78
CA GLY A 25 18.04 -8.47 -2.80
C GLY A 25 16.95 -7.95 -1.86
N ILE A 26 17.26 -7.05 -0.91
CA ILE A 26 16.26 -6.35 -0.10
C ILE A 26 15.67 -5.15 -0.86
N ILE A 27 16.51 -4.47 -1.64
CA ILE A 27 16.06 -3.35 -2.47
C ILE A 27 15.41 -3.92 -3.73
N GLN A 28 14.12 -3.70 -3.89
CA GLN A 28 13.38 -4.01 -5.11
C GLN A 28 12.83 -2.72 -5.72
N ALA A 29 12.99 -2.56 -7.04
CA ALA A 29 12.52 -1.38 -7.76
C ALA A 29 10.98 -1.27 -7.80
N ARG A 30 10.28 -2.34 -7.45
CA ARG A 30 8.83 -2.47 -7.46
C ARG A 30 8.37 -3.15 -6.17
N SER A 31 7.26 -2.70 -5.63
CA SER A 31 6.58 -3.30 -4.47
C SER A 31 5.24 -3.84 -4.95
N ASP A 32 4.88 -5.04 -4.49
CA ASP A 32 3.57 -5.64 -4.69
C ASP A 32 2.69 -5.51 -3.44
N LEU A 33 3.10 -4.71 -2.45
CA LEU A 33 2.37 -4.44 -1.19
C LEU A 33 2.06 -5.68 -0.32
N GLU A 34 2.47 -6.87 -0.75
CA GLU A 34 2.37 -8.10 0.02
C GLU A 34 3.38 -8.15 1.17
N LEU A 35 2.92 -8.57 2.35
CA LEU A 35 3.77 -8.74 3.53
C LEU A 35 4.66 -9.97 3.36
N ARG A 36 5.97 -9.76 3.20
CA ARG A 36 6.95 -10.83 3.00
C ARG A 36 7.93 -10.91 4.17
N PRO A 37 8.18 -12.11 4.73
CA PRO A 37 9.23 -12.29 5.74
C PRO A 37 10.62 -11.99 5.18
N LEU A 38 11.47 -11.30 5.94
CA LEU A 38 12.84 -10.89 5.52
C LEU A 38 13.80 -12.05 5.23
N TRP A 39 13.45 -13.26 5.66
CA TRP A 39 14.23 -14.49 5.55
C TRP A 39 13.69 -15.42 4.45
N SER A 40 12.64 -15.01 3.75
CA SER A 40 12.07 -15.76 2.63
C SER A 40 13.02 -15.74 1.43
N THR A 41 13.59 -16.90 1.12
CA THR A 41 14.38 -17.10 -0.11
C THR A 41 13.48 -17.18 -1.33
N SER A 42 13.98 -16.81 -2.52
CA SER A 42 13.21 -16.84 -3.78
C SER A 42 12.57 -18.20 -4.09
N SER A 43 13.14 -19.29 -3.57
CA SER A 43 12.67 -20.68 -3.74
C SER A 43 11.48 -21.06 -2.85
N SER A 44 11.13 -20.27 -1.82
CA SER A 44 9.96 -20.51 -0.96
C SER A 44 8.70 -19.81 -1.46
N ARG A 45 8.75 -19.17 -2.64
CA ARG A 45 7.54 -18.69 -3.32
C ARG A 45 6.77 -19.91 -3.82
N SER A 46 5.89 -20.45 -2.99
CA SER A 46 4.83 -21.30 -3.47
C SER A 46 4.06 -20.49 -4.52
N LYS A 47 3.93 -21.03 -5.74
CA LYS A 47 2.90 -20.60 -6.68
C LYS A 47 1.57 -20.94 -6.01
N VAL A 48 1.08 -20.05 -5.15
CA VAL A 48 -0.28 -20.14 -4.65
C VAL A 48 -1.16 -19.84 -5.86
N ASP A 49 -2.10 -20.73 -6.09
CA ASP A 49 -3.06 -20.70 -7.19
C ASP A 49 -3.79 -19.36 -7.17
N ASP A 50 -3.62 -18.60 -8.25
CA ASP A 50 -3.84 -17.15 -8.36
C ASP A 50 -5.30 -16.85 -8.75
N SER A 51 -6.24 -17.43 -7.99
CA SER A 51 -7.68 -17.29 -8.25
C SER A 51 -8.44 -16.49 -7.19
N SER A 52 -7.73 -15.92 -6.20
CA SER A 52 -8.34 -14.97 -5.26
C SER A 52 -8.31 -13.58 -5.88
N GLU A 53 -9.46 -12.91 -5.96
CA GLU A 53 -9.53 -11.49 -6.31
C GLU A 53 -8.65 -10.68 -5.36
N HIS A 54 -7.72 -9.91 -5.91
CA HIS A 54 -6.83 -9.06 -5.13
C HIS A 54 -7.46 -7.67 -5.06
N ASN A 55 -7.95 -7.28 -3.90
CA ASN A 55 -8.63 -6.01 -3.72
C ASN A 55 -7.86 -5.08 -2.79
N LEU A 56 -7.81 -3.78 -3.10
CA LEU A 56 -7.08 -2.78 -2.34
C LEU A 56 -8.03 -1.69 -1.81
N LEU A 57 -7.93 -1.41 -0.51
CA LEU A 57 -8.55 -0.27 0.14
C LEU A 57 -7.44 0.68 0.62
N ALA A 58 -7.41 1.88 0.08
CA ALA A 58 -6.46 2.93 0.44
C ALA A 58 -7.22 4.12 1.04
N ILE A 59 -6.92 4.44 2.30
CA ILE A 59 -7.63 5.48 3.06
C ILE A 59 -6.62 6.47 3.66
N PRO A 60 -6.74 7.78 3.41
CA PRO A 60 -6.08 8.77 4.24
C PRO A 60 -6.71 8.77 5.62
N VAL A 61 -5.91 8.84 6.68
CA VAL A 61 -6.45 8.74 8.04
C VAL A 61 -5.86 9.77 8.96
N GLY A 62 -6.71 10.24 9.86
CA GLY A 62 -6.35 11.02 11.03
C GLY A 62 -7.03 10.44 12.27
N ILE A 63 -6.35 10.50 13.41
CA ILE A 63 -6.79 9.86 14.66
C ILE A 63 -8.17 10.34 15.12
N LYS A 64 -8.56 11.57 14.75
CA LYS A 64 -9.89 12.13 15.05
C LYS A 64 -11.03 11.37 14.37
N GLN A 65 -10.77 10.71 13.24
CA GLN A 65 -11.74 9.94 12.45
C GLN A 65 -11.61 8.43 12.66
N LYS A 66 -10.85 8.01 13.66
CA LYS A 66 -10.56 6.60 13.92
C LYS A 66 -11.81 5.73 14.00
N TYR A 67 -12.86 6.18 14.69
CA TYR A 67 -14.11 5.41 14.80
C TYR A 67 -14.78 5.18 13.44
N ASN A 68 -14.81 6.19 12.58
CA ASN A 68 -15.40 6.04 11.25
C ASN A 68 -14.55 5.11 10.38
N VAL A 69 -13.22 5.24 10.45
CA VAL A 69 -12.28 4.38 9.71
C VAL A 69 -12.38 2.93 10.18
N ASP A 70 -12.57 2.70 11.48
CA ASP A 70 -12.80 1.37 12.03
C ASP A 70 -14.06 0.73 11.42
N ALA A 71 -15.18 1.45 11.42
CA ALA A 71 -16.42 0.99 10.79
C ALA A 71 -16.28 0.75 9.27
N ILE A 72 -15.50 1.59 8.57
CA ILE A 72 -15.15 1.36 7.16
C ILE A 72 -14.39 0.04 7.05
N VAL A 73 -13.26 -0.10 7.73
CA VAL A 73 -12.36 -1.25 7.59
C VAL A 73 -13.07 -2.55 7.97
N GLU A 74 -13.82 -2.58 9.06
CA GLU A 74 -14.62 -3.75 9.46
C GLU A 74 -15.55 -4.24 8.35
N LYS A 75 -16.04 -3.35 7.49
CA LYS A 75 -16.91 -3.70 6.36
C LYS A 75 -16.14 -4.33 5.18
N PHE A 76 -14.88 -3.98 5.00
CA PHE A 76 -14.04 -4.49 3.90
C PHE A 76 -13.25 -5.74 4.29
N LEU A 77 -12.98 -5.98 5.58
CA LEU A 77 -12.22 -7.15 6.05
C LEU A 77 -12.81 -8.51 5.61
N PRO A 78 -14.13 -8.76 5.63
CA PRO A 78 -14.71 -10.03 5.17
C PRO A 78 -14.49 -10.30 3.67
N GLU A 79 -14.05 -9.28 2.93
CA GLU A 79 -13.90 -9.27 1.49
C GLU A 79 -12.44 -9.40 1.04
N ASN A 80 -11.54 -9.77 1.97
CA ASN A 80 -10.12 -10.01 1.74
C ASN A 80 -9.37 -8.84 1.09
N PHE A 81 -9.72 -7.61 1.50
CA PHE A 81 -9.02 -6.43 1.05
C PHE A 81 -7.65 -6.27 1.73
N THR A 82 -6.63 -5.93 0.94
CA THR A 82 -5.41 -5.30 1.44
C THR A 82 -5.75 -3.88 1.85
N ILE A 83 -5.34 -3.47 3.05
CA ILE A 83 -5.68 -2.17 3.63
C ILE A 83 -4.41 -1.33 3.76
N ILE A 84 -4.44 -0.12 3.19
CA ILE A 84 -3.41 0.90 3.37
C ILE A 84 -4.01 2.10 4.09
N LEU A 85 -3.36 2.50 5.18
CA LEU A 85 -3.68 3.71 5.92
C LEU A 85 -2.60 4.76 5.68
N PHE A 86 -3.00 5.90 5.11
CA PHE A 86 -2.13 7.06 4.91
C PHE A 86 -2.28 8.05 6.07
N HIS A 87 -1.42 7.96 7.07
CA HIS A 87 -1.43 8.80 8.27
C HIS A 87 -0.88 10.19 7.95
N TYR A 88 -1.78 11.14 7.69
CA TYR A 88 -1.39 12.53 7.44
C TYR A 88 -1.12 13.32 8.72
N ASP A 89 -1.62 12.84 9.86
CA ASP A 89 -1.46 13.47 11.18
C ASP A 89 -0.28 12.92 11.99
N GLY A 90 0.35 11.85 11.50
CA GLY A 90 1.49 11.21 12.15
C GLY A 90 1.16 10.31 13.34
N ASN A 91 -0.11 10.15 13.70
CA ASN A 91 -0.52 9.38 14.88
C ASN A 91 -0.73 7.90 14.52
N VAL A 92 0.36 7.13 14.39
CA VAL A 92 0.27 5.68 14.12
C VAL A 92 -0.07 4.88 15.37
N ASP A 93 0.57 5.18 16.50
CA ASP A 93 0.43 4.42 17.74
C ASP A 93 -1.02 4.38 18.26
N GLY A 94 -1.79 5.42 17.96
CA GLY A 94 -3.20 5.52 18.33
C GLY A 94 -4.12 4.52 17.61
N TRP A 95 -3.62 3.70 16.69
CA TRP A 95 -4.39 2.68 15.97
C TRP A 95 -4.13 1.25 16.47
N TRP A 96 -3.14 1.06 17.34
CA TRP A 96 -2.64 -0.28 17.71
C TRP A 96 -3.59 -1.09 18.58
N ASP A 97 -4.61 -0.45 19.15
CA ASP A 97 -5.70 -1.08 19.89
C ASP A 97 -6.77 -1.70 18.98
N LEU A 98 -6.72 -1.47 17.67
CA LEU A 98 -7.58 -2.16 16.71
C LEU A 98 -6.89 -3.45 16.22
N ASP A 99 -7.55 -4.60 16.40
CA ASP A 99 -6.97 -5.92 16.09
C ASP A 99 -6.47 -6.03 14.64
N TRP A 100 -7.22 -5.44 13.71
CA TRP A 100 -6.91 -5.45 12.28
C TRP A 100 -5.76 -4.50 11.91
N SER A 101 -5.42 -3.51 12.75
CA SER A 101 -4.38 -2.52 12.45
C SER A 101 -3.02 -3.19 12.24
N SER A 102 -2.71 -4.25 12.98
CA SER A 102 -1.47 -5.01 12.82
C SER A 102 -1.28 -5.65 11.44
N LYS A 103 -2.37 -5.83 10.69
CA LYS A 103 -2.39 -6.42 9.34
C LYS A 103 -2.44 -5.36 8.24
N ALA A 104 -2.75 -4.11 8.59
CA ALA A 104 -2.79 -3.01 7.64
C ALA A 104 -1.39 -2.48 7.34
N ILE A 105 -1.23 -1.86 6.18
CA ILE A 105 0.00 -1.16 5.80
C ILE A 105 -0.13 0.29 6.25
N HIS A 106 0.73 0.70 7.17
CA HIS A 106 0.75 2.07 7.69
C HIS A 106 1.82 2.88 6.96
N ILE A 107 1.42 3.98 6.33
CA ILE A 107 2.33 4.92 5.67
C ILE A 107 2.13 6.29 6.30
N VAL A 108 3.23 6.90 6.73
CA VAL A 108 3.22 8.20 7.42
C VAL A 108 3.96 9.23 6.59
N ALA A 109 3.33 10.37 6.36
CA ALA A 109 4.00 11.56 5.87
C ALA A 109 3.32 12.81 6.46
N GLN A 110 4.04 13.50 7.34
CA GLN A 110 3.51 14.69 8.00
C GLN A 110 3.30 15.82 7.00
N ASN A 111 2.21 16.59 7.19
CA ASN A 111 1.89 17.79 6.42
C ASN A 111 1.73 17.54 4.91
N GLN A 112 1.30 16.35 4.50
CA GLN A 112 0.94 16.04 3.12
C GLN A 112 -0.56 15.99 2.93
N THR A 113 -1.03 16.30 1.71
CA THR A 113 -2.45 16.22 1.38
C THR A 113 -2.86 14.77 1.09
N LYS A 114 -4.16 14.45 1.24
CA LYS A 114 -4.72 13.12 0.92
C LYS A 114 -4.29 12.63 -0.47
N TRP A 115 -4.43 13.49 -1.49
CA TRP A 115 -4.03 13.21 -2.87
C TRP A 115 -2.53 13.02 -3.07
N TRP A 116 -1.70 13.63 -2.23
CA TRP A 116 -0.25 13.45 -2.31
C TRP A 116 0.14 11.99 -2.05
N PHE A 117 -0.51 11.33 -1.09
CA PHE A 117 -0.27 9.92 -0.81
C PHE A 117 -0.68 9.03 -1.97
N ALA A 118 -1.91 9.18 -2.46
CA ALA A 118 -2.41 8.40 -3.60
C ALA A 118 -1.45 8.48 -4.80
N LYS A 119 -1.02 9.70 -5.16
CA LYS A 119 -0.07 9.91 -6.26
C LYS A 119 1.29 9.23 -6.05
N ARG A 120 1.77 9.13 -4.81
CA ARG A 120 3.10 8.58 -4.49
C ARG A 120 3.08 7.07 -4.32
N PHE A 121 2.01 6.52 -3.76
CA PHE A 121 1.98 5.12 -3.31
C PHE A 121 1.05 4.23 -4.15
N LEU A 122 0.12 4.81 -4.93
CA LEU A 122 -0.76 4.06 -5.84
C LEU A 122 -0.26 4.14 -7.30
N HIS A 123 1.04 4.00 -7.50
CA HIS A 123 1.62 3.97 -8.85
C HIS A 123 1.20 2.68 -9.59
N PRO A 124 0.92 2.70 -10.91
CA PRO A 124 0.51 1.50 -11.66
C PRO A 124 1.42 0.28 -11.47
N ASP A 125 2.73 0.46 -11.45
CA ASP A 125 3.70 -0.62 -11.17
C ASP A 125 3.55 -1.27 -9.79
N VAL A 126 2.84 -0.64 -8.85
CA VAL A 126 2.57 -1.12 -7.50
C VAL A 126 1.18 -1.73 -7.40
N VAL A 127 0.18 -1.06 -7.98
CA VAL A 127 -1.23 -1.44 -7.79
C VAL A 127 -1.81 -2.27 -8.93
N SER A 128 -1.05 -2.53 -9.99
CA SER A 128 -1.50 -3.33 -11.16
C SER A 128 -1.80 -4.81 -10.84
N ILE A 129 -1.45 -5.28 -9.65
CA ILE A 129 -1.80 -6.63 -9.18
C ILE A 129 -3.22 -6.71 -8.61
N TYR A 130 -3.85 -5.56 -8.29
CA TYR A 130 -5.19 -5.52 -7.71
C TYR A 130 -6.24 -5.37 -8.81
N ASP A 131 -7.30 -6.17 -8.72
CA ASP A 131 -8.45 -6.14 -9.61
C ASP A 131 -9.31 -4.89 -9.36
N HIS A 132 -9.48 -4.54 -8.08
CA HIS A 132 -10.22 -3.37 -7.64
C HIS A 132 -9.43 -2.55 -6.63
N ILE A 133 -9.46 -1.22 -6.82
CA ILE A 133 -8.83 -0.26 -5.92
C ILE A 133 -9.88 0.74 -5.45
N PHE A 134 -10.12 0.78 -4.15
CA PHE A 134 -10.94 1.78 -3.49
C PHE A 134 -10.04 2.83 -2.85
N LEU A 135 -10.10 4.05 -3.38
CA LEU A 135 -9.57 5.21 -2.70
C LEU A 135 -10.72 5.84 -1.91
N TRP A 136 -10.75 5.63 -0.60
CA TRP A 136 -11.86 6.04 0.27
C TRP A 136 -11.44 7.20 1.16
N ASP A 137 -12.35 8.11 1.49
CA ASP A 137 -12.07 9.23 2.39
C ASP A 137 -12.54 8.90 3.83
N GLU A 138 -11.80 9.33 4.86
CA GLU A 138 -12.05 8.95 6.25
C GLU A 138 -13.31 9.55 6.87
N ASP A 139 -13.93 10.53 6.21
CA ASP A 139 -15.16 11.20 6.65
C ASP A 139 -16.41 10.71 5.89
N LEU A 140 -16.26 9.76 4.98
CA LEU A 140 -17.36 9.12 4.28
C LEU A 140 -17.91 7.95 5.07
N GLY A 141 -19.24 7.90 5.23
CA GLY A 141 -19.94 6.75 5.80
C GLY A 141 -19.96 5.55 4.84
N VAL A 142 -20.17 4.36 5.41
CA VAL A 142 -20.24 3.10 4.64
C VAL A 142 -21.58 2.39 4.77
N GLU A 143 -22.60 3.01 5.37
CA GLU A 143 -23.85 2.33 5.74
C GLU A 143 -24.51 1.62 4.55
N ASN A 144 -24.59 2.32 3.42
CA ASN A 144 -25.25 1.82 2.20
C ASN A 144 -24.28 1.26 1.14
N PHE A 145 -22.99 1.19 1.46
CA PHE A 145 -21.96 0.71 0.53
C PHE A 145 -21.75 -0.80 0.66
N HIS A 146 -21.54 -1.54 -0.44
CA HIS A 146 -21.22 -2.96 -0.41
C HIS A 146 -19.93 -3.21 -1.21
N PRO A 147 -18.81 -3.61 -0.58
CA PRO A 147 -17.52 -3.74 -1.28
C PRO A 147 -17.50 -4.72 -2.45
N ARG A 148 -18.43 -5.70 -2.47
CA ARG A 148 -18.57 -6.73 -3.50
C ARG A 148 -19.48 -6.36 -4.69
N ARG A 149 -20.15 -5.20 -4.69
CA ARG A 149 -21.21 -4.87 -5.67
C ARG A 149 -21.06 -3.51 -6.31
#